data_AF-A0A842KRQ5-F1
#
_entry.id   AF-A0A842KRQ5-F1
#
_cell.length_a   1.000
_cell.length_b   1.000
_cell.length_c   1.000
_cell.angle_alpha   90.00
_cell.angle_beta   90.00
_cell.angle_gamma   90.00
#
_symmetry.space_group_name_H-M   'P 1'
#
loop_
_entity.id
_entity.type
_entity.pdbx_description
1 polymer ?
#
loop_
_entity_poly.entity_id
_entity_poly.type
_entity_poly.pdbx_seq_one_letter_code
_entity_poly.pdbx_strand_id
1 'polypeptide(L)' 'MSVESDVGLLIIIDNAINPLWRGRLLASIAKEIGLVTPFEIHIITVEEYENWYRKFIDVSIEV' A
#
# COMPACT_ATOMS: atom_id res chain seq x y z
N MET A 1 -9.49 -5.64 18.69
CA MET A 1 -10.08 -4.54 17.91
C MET A 1 -9.22 -4.39 16.68
N SER A 2 -9.69 -4.80 15.50
CA SER A 2 -9.11 -4.24 14.28
C SER A 2 -9.51 -2.77 14.28
N VAL A 3 -8.52 -1.88 14.21
CA VAL A 3 -8.78 -0.54 13.71
C VAL A 3 -9.25 -0.78 12.29
N GLU A 4 -10.54 -0.59 12.01
CA GLU A 4 -11.00 -0.60 10.62
C GLU A 4 -10.19 0.50 9.94
N SER A 5 -9.33 0.12 9.00
CA SER A 5 -8.61 1.11 8.21
C SER A 5 -9.65 1.84 7.38
N ASP A 6 -9.77 3.14 7.62
CA ASP A 6 -10.74 3.98 6.92
C ASP A 6 -10.33 4.23 5.46
N VAL A 7 -9.03 4.10 5.12
CA VAL A 7 -8.48 4.48 3.81
C VAL A 7 -7.41 3.50 3.32
N GLY A 8 -7.65 2.83 2.20
CA GLY A 8 -6.62 2.04 1.50
C GLY A 8 -5.62 2.94 0.76
N LEU A 9 -4.32 2.73 0.94
CA LEU A 9 -3.24 3.44 0.25
C LEU A 9 -2.40 2.46 -0.59
N LEU A 10 -2.47 2.60 -1.91
CA LEU A 10 -1.69 1.82 -2.86
C LEU A 10 -0.45 2.60 -3.30
N ILE A 11 0.73 2.04 -3.06
CA ILE A 11 2.02 2.57 -3.51
C ILE A 11 2.53 1.66 -4.63
N ILE A 12 2.44 2.13 -5.87
CA ILE A 12 2.78 1.36 -7.08
C ILE A 12 4.21 1.69 -7.51
N ILE A 13 5.08 0.67 -7.56
CA ILE A 13 6.49 0.81 -7.92
C ILE A 13 6.90 -0.35 -8.83
N ASP A 14 7.34 -0.07 -10.06
CA ASP A 14 7.68 -1.06 -11.11
C ASP A 14 8.42 -2.30 -10.59
N ASN A 15 9.48 -2.08 -9.80
CA ASN A 15 10.39 -3.14 -9.36
C ASN A 15 10.21 -3.54 -7.88
N ALA A 16 9.03 -3.33 -7.31
CA ALA A 16 8.73 -3.78 -5.94
C ALA A 16 8.66 -5.32 -5.81
N ILE A 17 9.36 -6.14 -6.58
CA ILE A 17 9.21 -7.61 -6.54
C ILE A 17 9.73 -8.28 -5.27
N ASN A 18 10.60 -7.61 -4.50
CA ASN A 18 11.26 -8.20 -3.33
C ASN A 18 10.46 -7.95 -2.03
N PRO A 19 9.96 -9.00 -1.34
CA PRO A 19 9.16 -8.83 -0.13
C PRO A 19 9.91 -8.20 1.05
N LEU A 20 11.20 -8.50 1.22
CA LEU A 20 12.02 -7.89 2.28
C LEU A 20 12.21 -6.39 2.03
N TRP A 21 12.38 -6.01 0.77
CA TRP A 21 12.47 -4.60 0.41
C TRP A 21 11.14 -3.87 0.67
N ARG A 22 9.99 -4.47 0.30
CA ARG A 22 8.65 -3.92 0.65
C ARG A 22 8.50 -3.72 2.15
N GLY A 23 8.86 -4.73 2.94
CA GLY A 23 8.78 -4.66 4.40
C GLY A 23 9.65 -3.56 5.00
N ARG A 24 10.86 -3.35 4.46
CA ARG A 24 11.73 -2.23 4.90
C ARG A 24 11.15 -0.87 4.54
N LEU A 25 10.57 -0.73 3.35
CA LEU A 25 9.90 0.50 2.93
C LEU A 25 8.69 0.78 3.84
N LEU A 26 7.84 -0.22 4.09
CA LEU A 26 6.70 -0.09 5.00
C LEU A 26 7.13 0.31 6.41
N ALA A 27 8.18 -0.31 6.95
CA ALA A 27 8.74 0.05 8.26
C ALA A 27 9.29 1.48 8.28
N SER A 28 9.89 1.94 7.18
CA SER A 28 10.39 3.31 7.06
C SER A 28 9.25 4.32 7.02
N ILE A 29 8.18 4.04 6.25
CA ILE A 29 6.97 4.86 6.23
C ILE A 29 6.36 4.94 7.63
N ALA A 30 6.15 3.80 8.29
CA ALA A 30 5.58 3.74 9.63
C ALA A 30 6.41 4.49 10.69
N LYS A 31 7.74 4.58 10.50
CA LYS A 31 8.60 5.39 11.36
C LYS A 31 8.35 6.89 11.20
N GLU A 32 8.01 7.35 10.00
CA GLU A 32 7.76 8.76 9.70
C GLU A 32 6.34 9.20 10.05
N ILE A 33 5.32 8.39 9.71
CA ILE A 33 3.91 8.75 9.90
C ILE A 33 3.29 8.18 11.19
N GLY A 34 4.03 7.34 11.91
CA GLY A 34 3.56 6.63 13.09
C GLY A 34 2.88 5.30 12.79
N LEU A 35 2.68 4.49 13.83
CA LEU A 35 2.01 3.18 13.74
C LEU A 35 0.48 3.27 13.81
N VAL A 36 -0.04 4.38 14.33
CA VAL A 36 -1.48 4.61 14.45
C VAL A 36 -1.88 5.54 13.31
N THR A 37 -2.29 4.94 12.20
CA THR A 37 -2.72 5.67 11.00
C THR A 37 -4.06 5.11 10.53
N PRO A 38 -4.90 5.90 9.83
CA PRO A 38 -6.10 5.38 9.19
C PRO A 38 -5.78 4.56 7.93
N PHE A 39 -4.51 4.53 7.48
CA PHE A 39 -4.11 3.97 6.21
C PHE A 39 -3.79 2.47 6.28
N GLU A 40 -4.36 1.71 5.36
CA GLU A 40 -3.94 0.36 5.02
C GLU A 40 -3.02 0.43 3.80
N ILE A 41 -1.71 0.33 4.05
CA ILE A 41 -0.69 0.55 3.02
C ILE A 41 -0.34 -0.75 2.31
N HIS A 42 -0.51 -0.74 0.99
CA HIS A 42 -0.10 -1.82 0.10
C HIS A 42 0.99 -1.32 -0.86
N ILE A 43 2.17 -1.93 -0.82
CA ILE A 43 3.26 -1.65 -1.75
C ILE A 43 3.27 -2.74 -2.82
N ILE A 44 3.03 -2.38 -4.07
CA ILE A 44 2.76 -3.33 -5.17
C ILE A 44 3.50 -2.93 -6.46
N THR A 45 3.64 -3.88 -7.38
CA THR A 45 4.14 -3.60 -8.73
C THR A 45 3.01 -3.09 -9.63
N VAL A 46 3.38 -2.50 -10.77
CA VAL A 46 2.41 -2.14 -11.83
C VAL A 46 1.63 -3.37 -12.31
N GLU A 47 2.30 -4.52 -12.42
CA GLU A 47 1.66 -5.77 -12.83
C GLU A 47 0.59 -6.23 -11.81
N GLU A 48 0.91 -6.20 -10.51
CA GLU A 48 -0.04 -6.52 -9.45
C GLU A 48 -1.22 -5.55 -9.44
N TYR A 49 -0.97 -4.26 -9.71
CA TYR A 49 -2.02 -3.26 -9.82
C TYR A 49 -2.98 -3.59 -10.98
N GLU A 50 -2.46 -3.68 -12.20
CA GLU A 50 -3.27 -3.87 -13.40
C GLU A 50 -3.99 -5.23 -13.40
N ASN A 51 -3.33 -6.29 -12.95
CA ASN A 51 -3.86 -7.65 -13.03
C ASN A 51 -4.71 -8.07 -11.82
N TRP A 52 -4.59 -7.37 -10.69
CA TRP A 52 -5.29 -7.72 -9.46
C TRP A 52 -6.04 -6.54 -8.86
N TYR A 53 -5.34 -5.57 -8.26
CA TYR A 53 -5.96 -4.55 -7.41
C TYR A 53 -6.97 -3.69 -8.15
N ARG A 54 -6.66 -3.27 -9.38
CA ARG A 54 -7.53 -2.41 -10.19
C ARG A 54 -8.95 -2.97 -10.37
N LYS A 55 -9.11 -4.30 -10.33
CA LYS A 55 -10.41 -4.98 -10.50
C LYS A 55 -11.32 -4.84 -9.29
N PHE A 56 -10.78 -4.48 -8.13
CA PHE A 56 -11.48 -4.40 -6.85
C PHE A 56 -11.58 -2.96 -6.32
N ILE A 57 -11.11 -1.98 -7.08
CA ILE A 57 -11.15 -0.56 -6.72
C ILE A 57 -12.35 0.06 -7.41
N ASP A 58 -13.37 0.43 -6.63
CA ASP A 58 -14.56 1.11 -7.15
C ASP A 58 -14.30 2.61 -7.40
N VAL A 59 -13.56 3.25 -6.51
CA VAL A 59 -13.20 4.68 -6.58
C VAL A 59 -11.78 4.88 -6.07
N SER A 60 -10.98 5.67 -6.79
CA SER A 60 -9.63 6.07 -6.36
C SER A 60 -9.33 7.51 -6.75
N ILE A 61 -8.37 8.11 -6.04
CA ILE A 61 -7.75 9.39 -6.39
C ILE A 61 -6.26 9.13 -6.57
N GLU A 62 -5.72 9.56 -7.71
CA GLU A 62 -4.28 9.52 -7.99
C GLU A 62 -3.66 10.88 -7.60
N VAL A 63 -2.51 10.86 -6.93
CA VAL A 63 -1.83 12.04 -6.35
C VAL A 63 -0.40 12.12 -6.85
#